data_AF-A0A6B3GK48-F1
#
_entry.id   AF-A0A6B3GK48-F1
#
_cell.length_a   1.000
_cell.length_b   1.000
_cell.length_c   1.000
_cell.angle_alpha   90.00
_cell.angle_beta   90.00
_cell.angle_gamma   90.00
#
_symmetry.space_group_name_H-M   'P 1'
#
loop_
_entity.id
_entity.type
_entity.pdbx_description
1 polymer ?
#
loop_
_entity_poly.entity_id
_entity_poly.type
_entity_poly.pdbx_seq_one_letter_code
_entity_poly.pdbx_strand_id
1 'polypeptide(L)'
;MTETFPDPARDLRVAVIGSGFSGLGTAIRLLQQGIDDFLVFERADEVGGTWRDNTYPGCACDVMSHLYSFSFAPNPRWKSTFGKQQELFAYLRDCADEFGVRSRIRFRHELTEARWDDLHKRWRISTTGGDYTAQVLVTGTGYLSEPAIPDVPGLADFQGEVFHSARWRHDVDLTGRRVAVVGTGASAIQFVPAIQPKVGHLDLYQRTPPWIGPKNDKVNSALQTKLLTSVPGYQRFRRNFNMWGREILAFVMARPAVAAKMQKMASDHLKKSVPDERLRAVLTPDYVLACKRLLFSNTYYPAIQQPNVDLVTDGIAKVTADAVVTVDGQERPVDTIILGTGFEAVQRPIAERLFGRDGVSLKETWSEGMSALRGTGVAGFPNLFMMLGPNTTLGHSSQVIMIEAQIAYVLDALKMMDKRGLACVEVLPEAQRAYNERLDQRLEGTVWNAGNCRSWYLDEHGRNPSIWPTYTWRFRRATSRFDPAEHLLSTSEDLRAPAHTAS
;
A
#
# COMPACT_ATOMS: atom_id res chain seq x y z
N MET A 1 12.10 40.56 8.36
CA MET A 1 11.51 40.36 7.03
C MET A 1 10.16 39.72 7.27
N THR A 2 9.07 40.46 7.06
CA THR A 2 7.70 39.98 7.23
C THR A 2 7.42 38.93 6.18
N GLU A 3 7.40 37.66 6.58
CA GLU A 3 6.92 36.55 5.75
C GLU A 3 5.47 36.88 5.35
N THR A 4 5.28 37.18 4.07
CA THR A 4 3.96 37.36 3.47
C THR A 4 3.23 36.02 3.55
N PHE A 5 2.13 35.97 4.29
CA PHE A 5 1.22 34.83 4.24
C PHE A 5 0.78 34.59 2.79
N PRO A 6 0.68 33.33 2.35
CA PRO A 6 0.21 33.02 1.02
C PRO A 6 -1.22 33.53 0.80
N ASP A 7 -1.56 33.76 -0.47
CA ASP A 7 -2.94 34.05 -0.94
C ASP A 7 -3.95 33.17 -0.18
N PRO A 8 -5.09 33.70 0.32
CA PRO A 8 -6.14 32.90 0.95
C PRO A 8 -6.55 31.64 0.17
N ALA A 9 -6.45 31.65 -1.18
CA ALA A 9 -6.73 30.46 -2.00
C ALA A 9 -5.67 29.33 -1.86
N ARG A 10 -4.53 29.62 -1.23
CA ARG A 10 -3.41 28.71 -0.96
C ARG A 10 -3.24 28.42 0.52
N ASP A 11 -4.06 29.01 1.38
CA ASP A 11 -4.18 28.64 2.78
C ASP A 11 -5.41 27.76 3.01
N LEU A 12 -5.20 26.53 3.47
CA LEU A 12 -6.21 25.46 3.44
C LEU A 12 -6.58 24.98 4.83
N ARG A 13 -7.83 24.62 5.08
CA ARG A 13 -8.18 23.84 6.27
C ARG A 13 -7.52 22.46 6.24
N VAL A 14 -7.59 21.76 5.10
CA VAL A 14 -6.97 20.42 4.93
C VAL A 14 -6.16 20.33 3.64
N ALA A 15 -4.94 19.82 3.74
CA ALA A 15 -4.16 19.36 2.59
C ALA A 15 -4.10 17.83 2.58
N VAL A 16 -4.40 17.20 1.43
CA VAL A 16 -4.32 15.75 1.25
C VAL A 16 -3.24 15.41 0.23
N ILE A 17 -2.31 14.52 0.56
CA ILE A 17 -1.22 14.12 -0.34
C ILE A 17 -1.53 12.78 -1.00
N GLY A 18 -1.64 12.75 -2.32
CA GLY A 18 -1.93 11.56 -3.14
C GLY A 18 -3.42 11.33 -3.40
N SER A 19 -3.72 10.77 -4.57
CA SER A 19 -5.10 10.56 -5.06
C SER A 19 -5.43 9.08 -5.34
N GLY A 20 -4.79 8.16 -4.61
CA GLY A 20 -5.21 6.76 -4.53
C GLY A 20 -6.45 6.57 -3.65
N PHE A 21 -6.80 5.32 -3.31
CA PHE A 21 -7.95 5.02 -2.43
C PHE A 21 -7.97 5.84 -1.14
N SER A 22 -6.81 6.06 -0.50
CA SER A 22 -6.70 6.83 0.73
C SER A 22 -7.10 8.29 0.53
N GLY A 23 -6.39 9.02 -0.32
CA GLY A 23 -6.64 10.44 -0.50
C GLY A 23 -7.94 10.75 -1.22
N LEU A 24 -8.32 9.95 -2.23
CA LEU A 24 -9.62 10.09 -2.90
C LEU A 24 -10.76 9.81 -1.91
N GLY A 25 -10.64 8.76 -1.09
CA GLY A 25 -11.62 8.46 -0.05
C GLY A 25 -11.75 9.58 0.96
N THR A 26 -10.62 10.14 1.43
CA THR A 26 -10.62 11.31 2.33
C THR A 26 -11.34 12.49 1.69
N ALA A 27 -11.00 12.86 0.45
CA ALA A 27 -11.59 13.99 -0.27
C ALA A 27 -13.11 13.83 -0.47
N ILE A 28 -13.58 12.65 -0.89
CA ILE A 28 -15.02 12.37 -1.02
C ILE A 28 -15.72 12.57 0.32
N ARG A 29 -15.12 12.06 1.40
CA ARG A 29 -15.73 12.11 2.73
C ARG A 29 -15.68 13.50 3.35
N LEU A 30 -14.70 14.34 3.04
CA LEU A 30 -14.70 15.77 3.38
C LEU A 30 -15.87 16.49 2.72
N LEU A 31 -16.06 16.33 1.40
CA LEU A 31 -17.20 16.92 0.68
C LEU A 31 -18.55 16.45 1.24
N GLN A 32 -18.69 15.16 1.54
CA GLN A 32 -19.91 14.60 2.15
C GLN A 32 -20.17 15.14 3.57
N GLN A 33 -19.17 15.69 4.26
CA GLN A 33 -19.34 16.38 5.54
C GLN A 33 -19.49 17.90 5.39
N GLY A 34 -19.54 18.43 4.16
CA GLY A 34 -19.61 19.86 3.90
C GLY A 34 -18.30 20.62 4.14
N ILE A 35 -17.17 19.91 4.23
CA ILE A 35 -15.84 20.52 4.33
C ILE A 35 -15.30 20.68 2.91
N ASP A 36 -15.21 21.91 2.43
CA ASP A 36 -14.84 22.23 1.04
C ASP A 36 -13.51 23.02 0.93
N ASP A 37 -13.02 23.56 2.05
CA ASP A 37 -11.70 24.17 2.18
C ASP A 37 -10.59 23.10 2.26
N PHE A 38 -10.34 22.43 1.15
CA PHE A 38 -9.23 21.49 1.02
C PHE A 38 -8.74 21.37 -0.42
N LEU A 39 -7.48 20.92 -0.55
CA LEU A 39 -6.92 20.47 -1.82
C LEU A 39 -6.25 19.10 -1.67
N VAL A 40 -6.25 18.34 -2.77
CA VAL A 40 -5.49 17.10 -2.94
C VAL A 40 -4.32 17.36 -3.87
N PHE A 41 -3.10 17.02 -3.48
CA PHE A 41 -1.91 17.16 -4.30
C PHE A 41 -1.48 15.79 -4.85
N GLU A 42 -1.41 15.67 -6.17
CA GLU A 42 -1.04 14.43 -6.86
C GLU A 42 0.15 14.67 -7.80
N ARG A 43 1.19 13.83 -7.68
CA ARG A 43 2.37 13.92 -8.54
C ARG A 43 2.08 13.56 -10.00
N ALA A 44 1.15 12.63 -10.23
CA ALA A 44 0.73 12.24 -11.57
C ALA A 44 -0.30 13.20 -12.18
N ASP A 45 -0.72 12.90 -13.40
CA ASP A 45 -1.70 13.67 -14.17
C ASP A 45 -3.14 13.13 -14.07
N GLU A 46 -3.35 12.04 -13.33
CA GLU A 46 -4.67 11.42 -13.15
C GLU A 46 -4.77 10.74 -11.77
N VAL A 47 -5.99 10.52 -11.28
CA VAL A 47 -6.28 9.79 -10.04
C VAL A 47 -5.91 8.30 -10.12
N GLY A 48 -5.93 7.60 -9.00
CA GLY A 48 -5.97 6.13 -9.00
C GLY A 48 -4.81 5.44 -8.27
N GLY A 49 -3.69 6.15 -8.05
CA GLY A 49 -2.54 5.63 -7.32
C GLY A 49 -2.05 4.28 -7.86
N THR A 50 -2.02 3.25 -7.03
CA THR A 50 -1.59 1.88 -7.41
C THR A 50 -2.21 1.39 -8.71
N TRP A 51 -3.51 1.63 -8.93
CA TRP A 51 -4.22 1.12 -10.09
C TRP A 51 -4.03 1.97 -11.34
N ARG A 52 -3.51 3.19 -11.22
CA ARG A 52 -3.02 3.98 -12.35
C ARG A 52 -1.60 3.55 -12.74
N ASP A 53 -0.73 3.39 -11.75
CA ASP A 53 0.71 3.19 -11.97
C ASP A 53 1.09 1.77 -12.42
N ASN A 54 0.45 0.74 -11.84
CA ASN A 54 0.78 -0.65 -12.14
C ASN A 54 -0.06 -1.14 -13.31
N THR A 55 0.49 -1.16 -14.53
CA THR A 55 -0.24 -1.51 -15.76
C THR A 55 0.27 -2.78 -16.46
N TYR A 56 1.08 -3.57 -15.76
CA TYR A 56 1.62 -4.84 -16.28
C TYR A 56 0.50 -5.83 -16.67
N PRO A 57 0.72 -6.70 -17.66
CA PRO A 57 -0.30 -7.64 -18.12
C PRO A 57 -0.68 -8.62 -17.01
N GLY A 58 -1.97 -8.87 -16.85
CA GLY A 58 -2.48 -9.74 -15.79
C GLY A 58 -2.68 -9.06 -14.44
N CYS A 59 -2.34 -7.76 -14.29
CA CYS A 59 -2.52 -7.01 -13.05
C CYS A 59 -3.97 -7.07 -12.54
N ALA A 60 -4.15 -7.62 -11.34
CA ALA A 60 -5.44 -7.81 -10.70
C ALA A 60 -5.33 -7.79 -9.18
N CYS A 61 -6.45 -7.45 -8.52
CA CYS A 61 -6.56 -7.53 -7.07
C CYS A 61 -6.60 -8.99 -6.59
N ASP A 62 -6.13 -9.23 -5.38
CA ASP A 62 -6.25 -10.52 -4.67
C ASP A 62 -7.37 -10.51 -3.61
N VAL A 63 -8.07 -9.38 -3.48
CA VAL A 63 -9.28 -9.20 -2.67
C VAL A 63 -10.49 -9.15 -3.60
N MET A 64 -11.61 -9.73 -3.14
CA MET A 64 -12.85 -9.77 -3.93
C MET A 64 -13.37 -8.36 -4.22
N SER A 65 -13.78 -8.06 -5.45
CA SER A 65 -14.06 -6.71 -5.95
C SER A 65 -15.09 -5.94 -5.12
N HIS A 66 -16.15 -6.62 -4.65
CA HIS A 66 -17.19 -6.01 -3.80
C HIS A 66 -16.69 -5.63 -2.39
N LEU A 67 -15.57 -6.20 -1.94
CA LEU A 67 -14.89 -5.82 -0.70
C LEU A 67 -13.78 -4.79 -0.95
N TYR A 68 -13.17 -4.81 -2.14
CA TYR A 68 -12.14 -3.89 -2.56
C TYR A 68 -12.74 -2.71 -3.36
N SER A 69 -13.64 -2.00 -2.69
CA SER A 69 -14.34 -0.78 -3.14
C SER A 69 -14.77 0.01 -1.90
N PHE A 70 -15.07 1.30 -2.04
CA PHE A 70 -15.63 2.11 -0.97
C PHE A 70 -17.01 1.58 -0.57
N SER A 71 -17.28 1.48 0.73
CA SER A 71 -18.58 1.08 1.27
C SER A 71 -19.68 2.10 0.98
N PHE A 72 -19.31 3.37 0.80
CA PHE A 72 -20.21 4.46 0.42
C PHE A 72 -20.37 4.64 -1.10
N ALA A 73 -19.60 3.92 -1.92
CA ALA A 73 -19.68 3.97 -3.37
C ALA A 73 -19.51 2.54 -3.97
N PRO A 74 -20.47 1.63 -3.73
CA PRO A 74 -20.38 0.27 -4.23
C PRO A 74 -20.54 0.24 -5.75
N ASN A 75 -19.78 -0.64 -6.43
CA ASN A 75 -19.83 -0.76 -7.89
C ASN A 75 -20.56 -2.05 -8.31
N PRO A 76 -21.70 -1.95 -9.01
CA PRO A 76 -22.44 -3.11 -9.50
C PRO A 76 -21.85 -3.70 -10.80
N ARG A 77 -20.91 -3.00 -11.45
CA ARG A 77 -20.37 -3.33 -12.78
C ARG A 77 -19.10 -4.20 -12.75
N TRP A 78 -18.70 -4.72 -11.59
CA TRP A 78 -17.58 -5.66 -11.52
C TRP A 78 -17.83 -6.86 -12.43
N LYS A 79 -16.85 -7.20 -13.29
CA LYS A 79 -17.01 -8.29 -14.26
C LYS A 79 -16.65 -9.66 -13.69
N SER A 80 -15.81 -9.71 -12.65
CA SER A 80 -15.35 -10.94 -12.03
C SER A 80 -15.20 -10.83 -10.51
N THR A 81 -14.91 -11.97 -9.89
CA THR A 81 -14.68 -12.10 -8.45
C THR A 81 -13.54 -11.21 -7.98
N PHE A 82 -12.47 -11.11 -8.78
CA PHE A 82 -11.30 -10.28 -8.52
C PHE A 82 -11.12 -9.23 -9.62
N GLY A 83 -11.24 -7.95 -9.26
CA GLY A 83 -11.18 -6.85 -10.21
C GLY A 83 -9.81 -6.76 -10.86
N LYS A 84 -9.81 -6.64 -12.20
CA LYS A 84 -8.60 -6.33 -12.96
C LYS A 84 -8.21 -4.86 -12.77
N GLN A 85 -6.95 -4.56 -13.04
CA GLN A 85 -6.39 -3.22 -12.94
C GLN A 85 -7.24 -2.16 -13.65
N GLN A 86 -7.62 -2.40 -14.92
CA GLN A 86 -8.42 -1.45 -15.70
C GLN A 86 -9.79 -1.19 -15.07
N GLU A 87 -10.44 -2.21 -14.50
CA GLU A 87 -11.75 -2.05 -13.83
C GLU A 87 -11.61 -1.22 -12.54
N LEU A 88 -10.54 -1.43 -11.78
CA LEU A 88 -10.26 -0.69 -10.55
C LEU A 88 -9.86 0.75 -10.83
N PHE A 89 -9.09 0.98 -11.87
CA PHE A 89 -8.74 2.31 -12.32
C PHE A 89 -9.97 3.09 -12.80
N ALA A 90 -10.81 2.46 -13.64
CA ALA A 90 -12.09 3.05 -14.05
C ALA A 90 -12.99 3.36 -12.86
N TYR A 91 -13.10 2.44 -11.89
CA TYR A 91 -13.87 2.66 -10.67
C TYR A 91 -13.42 3.90 -9.88
N LEU A 92 -12.10 4.11 -9.72
CA LEU A 92 -11.59 5.27 -9.00
C LEU A 92 -11.80 6.58 -9.77
N ARG A 93 -11.69 6.56 -11.10
CA ARG A 93 -12.02 7.71 -11.96
C ARG A 93 -13.50 8.07 -11.84
N ASP A 94 -14.38 7.07 -11.95
CA ASP A 94 -15.83 7.25 -11.80
C ASP A 94 -16.17 7.83 -10.43
N CYS A 95 -15.53 7.38 -9.35
CA CYS A 95 -15.72 7.98 -8.02
C CYS A 95 -15.25 9.44 -7.98
N ALA A 96 -14.11 9.77 -8.59
CA ALA A 96 -13.62 11.15 -8.60
C ALA A 96 -14.57 12.10 -9.36
N ASP A 97 -15.20 11.60 -10.43
CA ASP A 97 -16.19 12.33 -11.24
C ASP A 97 -17.54 12.45 -10.52
N GLU A 98 -18.11 11.34 -10.06
CA GLU A 98 -19.44 11.27 -9.41
C GLU A 98 -19.52 12.14 -8.16
N PHE A 99 -18.46 12.17 -7.35
CA PHE A 99 -18.40 12.98 -6.13
C PHE A 99 -17.79 14.38 -6.33
N GLY A 100 -17.49 14.78 -7.58
CA GLY A 100 -17.00 16.13 -7.90
C GLY A 100 -15.60 16.47 -7.38
N VAL A 101 -14.79 15.45 -7.01
CA VAL A 101 -13.50 15.64 -6.35
C VAL A 101 -12.44 16.23 -7.28
N ARG A 102 -12.52 15.98 -8.60
CA ARG A 102 -11.49 16.43 -9.57
C ARG A 102 -11.15 17.91 -9.46
N SER A 103 -12.14 18.76 -9.21
CA SER A 103 -11.95 20.21 -9.05
C SER A 103 -11.05 20.59 -7.85
N ARG A 104 -10.95 19.70 -6.86
CA ARG A 104 -10.14 19.84 -5.65
C ARG A 104 -8.75 19.21 -5.78
N ILE A 105 -8.42 18.59 -6.92
CA ILE A 105 -7.12 17.96 -7.14
C ILE A 105 -6.21 18.93 -7.91
N ARG A 106 -4.97 19.03 -7.45
CA ARG A 106 -3.85 19.63 -8.17
C ARG A 106 -2.97 18.50 -8.66
N PHE A 107 -3.13 18.16 -9.94
CA PHE A 107 -2.29 17.19 -10.64
C PHE A 107 -0.94 17.77 -11.00
N ARG A 108 0.06 16.92 -11.21
CA ARG A 108 1.46 17.32 -11.43
C ARG A 108 1.99 18.25 -10.32
N HIS A 109 1.47 18.08 -9.11
CA HIS A 109 1.93 18.77 -7.90
C HIS A 109 2.53 17.71 -6.97
N GLU A 110 3.81 17.45 -7.18
CA GLU A 110 4.56 16.58 -6.29
C GLU A 110 4.91 17.35 -5.03
N LEU A 111 4.58 16.80 -3.86
CA LEU A 111 5.05 17.31 -2.58
C LEU A 111 6.57 17.19 -2.52
N THR A 112 7.29 18.29 -2.30
CA THR A 112 8.74 18.27 -2.10
C THR A 112 9.10 18.33 -0.61
N GLU A 113 8.37 19.14 0.16
CA GLU A 113 8.55 19.30 1.61
C GLU A 113 7.22 19.70 2.28
N ALA A 114 6.96 19.21 3.49
CA ALA A 114 5.98 19.81 4.40
C ALA A 114 6.60 19.97 5.80
N ARG A 115 6.50 21.18 6.36
CA ARG A 115 7.10 21.56 7.64
C ARG A 115 6.05 22.14 8.58
N TRP A 116 6.04 21.67 9.82
CA TRP A 116 5.20 22.25 10.86
C TRP A 116 5.73 23.64 11.26
N ASP A 117 4.82 24.61 11.30
CA ASP A 117 5.07 25.96 11.79
C ASP A 117 4.41 26.13 13.16
N ASP A 118 5.24 26.22 14.19
CA ASP A 118 4.76 26.33 15.56
C ASP A 118 4.15 27.69 15.90
N LEU A 119 4.59 28.76 15.23
CA LEU A 119 4.06 30.09 15.47
C LEU A 119 2.65 30.20 14.91
N HIS A 120 2.40 29.61 13.75
CA HIS A 120 1.10 29.72 13.08
C HIS A 120 0.20 28.50 13.29
N LYS A 121 0.72 27.42 13.87
CA LYS A 121 0.04 26.12 14.06
C LYS A 121 -0.51 25.57 12.76
N ARG A 122 0.30 25.61 11.70
CA ARG A 122 -0.03 25.15 10.35
C ARG A 122 1.16 24.43 9.72
N TRP A 123 0.87 23.59 8.74
CA TRP A 123 1.86 23.02 7.84
C TRP A 123 2.18 24.01 6.73
N ARG A 124 3.46 24.30 6.51
CA ARG A 124 3.99 24.91 5.28
C ARG A 124 4.29 23.80 4.29
N ILE A 125 3.72 23.86 3.10
CA ILE A 125 3.72 22.77 2.12
C ILE A 125 4.32 23.29 0.82
N SER A 126 5.46 22.73 0.42
CA SER A 126 6.14 23.02 -0.84
C SER A 126 5.80 21.93 -1.85
N THR A 127 5.40 22.34 -3.06
CA THR A 127 5.15 21.42 -4.17
C THR A 127 5.84 21.89 -5.44
N THR A 128 5.99 21.01 -6.42
CA THR A 128 6.47 21.41 -7.76
C THR A 128 5.57 22.43 -8.47
N GLY A 129 4.32 22.61 -8.01
CA GLY A 129 3.39 23.62 -8.51
C GLY A 129 3.30 24.89 -7.63
N GLY A 130 4.14 25.02 -6.61
CA GLY A 130 4.21 26.17 -5.70
C GLY A 130 3.86 25.83 -4.24
N ASP A 131 3.88 26.88 -3.42
CA ASP A 131 3.76 26.78 -1.96
C ASP A 131 2.33 27.02 -1.46
N TYR A 132 1.97 26.29 -0.41
CA TYR A 132 0.67 26.27 0.25
C TYR A 132 0.85 26.22 1.77
N THR A 133 -0.20 26.58 2.50
CA THR A 133 -0.29 26.30 3.93
C THR A 133 -1.54 25.49 4.24
N ALA A 134 -1.50 24.66 5.27
CA ALA A 134 -2.69 23.96 5.72
C ALA A 134 -2.73 23.78 7.24
N GLN A 135 -3.91 23.88 7.85
CA GLN A 135 -4.03 23.57 9.27
C GLN A 135 -3.80 22.06 9.53
N VAL A 136 -4.39 21.20 8.69
CA VAL A 136 -4.32 19.74 8.81
C VAL A 136 -3.69 19.13 7.56
N LEU A 137 -2.74 18.21 7.76
CA LEU A 137 -2.09 17.47 6.68
C LEU A 137 -2.49 16.00 6.75
N VAL A 138 -3.06 15.47 5.67
CA VAL A 138 -3.42 14.05 5.53
C VAL A 138 -2.55 13.40 4.47
N THR A 139 -1.78 12.38 4.82
CA THR A 139 -0.94 11.66 3.83
C THR A 139 -1.63 10.41 3.33
N GLY A 140 -1.96 10.40 2.04
CA GLY A 140 -2.60 9.30 1.31
C GLY A 140 -1.67 8.64 0.28
N THR A 141 -0.35 8.71 0.48
CA THR A 141 0.69 8.31 -0.48
C THR A 141 0.78 6.80 -0.72
N GLY A 142 0.17 6.00 0.17
CA GLY A 142 0.31 4.55 0.17
C GLY A 142 1.71 4.10 0.61
N TYR A 143 1.93 2.78 0.58
CA TYR A 143 3.15 2.15 1.06
C TYR A 143 3.83 1.22 0.05
N LEU A 144 3.26 1.09 -1.14
CA LEU A 144 3.80 0.31 -2.26
C LEU A 144 3.78 1.21 -3.52
N SER A 145 4.46 2.34 -3.44
CA SER A 145 4.45 3.40 -4.46
C SER A 145 5.80 3.56 -5.17
N GLU A 146 6.90 3.34 -4.44
CA GLU A 146 8.26 3.50 -4.98
C GLU A 146 8.90 2.13 -5.26
N PRO A 147 9.23 1.83 -6.54
CA PRO A 147 9.84 0.57 -6.94
C PRO A 147 11.17 0.30 -6.25
N ALA A 148 11.38 -0.93 -5.76
CA ALA A 148 12.67 -1.34 -5.24
C ALA A 148 13.55 -1.84 -6.39
N ILE A 149 14.53 -1.05 -6.80
CA ILE A 149 15.52 -1.46 -7.81
C ILE A 149 16.66 -2.20 -7.10
N PRO A 150 17.00 -3.43 -7.50
CA PRO A 150 18.06 -4.18 -6.84
C PRO A 150 19.42 -3.58 -7.20
N ASP A 151 20.31 -3.50 -6.21
CA ASP A 151 21.71 -3.12 -6.40
C ASP A 151 22.48 -4.32 -7.00
N VAL A 152 22.52 -4.39 -8.33
CA VAL A 152 23.20 -5.45 -9.08
C VAL A 152 24.26 -4.78 -9.97
N PRO A 153 25.55 -5.15 -9.85
CA PRO A 153 26.61 -4.59 -10.67
C PRO A 153 26.32 -4.72 -12.17
N GLY A 154 26.46 -3.62 -12.92
CA GLY A 154 26.26 -3.57 -14.37
C GLY A 154 24.80 -3.48 -14.84
N LEU A 155 23.80 -3.51 -13.93
CA LEU A 155 22.38 -3.42 -14.32
C LEU A 155 22.06 -2.09 -15.03
N ALA A 156 22.69 -0.98 -14.62
CA ALA A 156 22.51 0.33 -15.22
C ALA A 156 23.18 0.46 -16.61
N ASP A 157 24.16 -0.39 -16.92
CA ASP A 157 24.95 -0.36 -18.15
C ASP A 157 24.46 -1.39 -19.20
N PHE A 158 23.41 -2.17 -18.87
CA PHE A 158 22.80 -3.13 -19.78
C PHE A 158 22.31 -2.43 -21.06
N GLN A 159 22.68 -2.96 -22.23
CA GLN A 159 22.39 -2.34 -23.52
C GLN A 159 20.98 -2.69 -24.04
N GLY A 160 20.33 -3.70 -23.46
CA GLY A 160 18.94 -4.04 -23.74
C GLY A 160 17.95 -3.25 -22.89
N GLU A 161 16.70 -3.73 -22.84
CA GLU A 161 15.64 -3.02 -22.12
C GLU A 161 15.61 -3.42 -20.63
N VAL A 162 15.59 -2.45 -19.72
CA VAL A 162 15.37 -2.69 -18.29
C VAL A 162 14.17 -1.87 -17.81
N PHE A 163 13.20 -2.53 -17.15
CA PHE A 163 12.11 -1.82 -16.49
C PHE A 163 11.51 -2.59 -15.32
N HIS A 164 10.95 -1.85 -14.37
CA HIS A 164 10.24 -2.43 -13.22
C HIS A 164 8.75 -2.64 -13.53
N SER A 165 8.15 -3.69 -12.96
CA SER A 165 6.73 -4.02 -13.18
C SER A 165 5.76 -2.88 -12.86
N ALA A 166 6.09 -2.03 -11.88
CA ALA A 166 5.32 -0.84 -11.51
C ALA A 166 5.47 0.37 -12.45
N ARG A 167 6.34 0.27 -13.47
CA ARG A 167 6.58 1.27 -14.52
C ARG A 167 6.64 0.53 -15.87
N TRP A 168 5.59 -0.23 -16.15
CA TRP A 168 5.56 -1.14 -17.29
C TRP A 168 5.72 -0.38 -18.62
N ARG A 169 6.67 -0.80 -19.45
CA ARG A 169 6.94 -0.23 -20.77
C ARG A 169 6.09 -0.92 -21.83
N HIS A 170 4.99 -0.27 -22.22
CA HIS A 170 4.07 -0.78 -23.27
C HIS A 170 4.64 -0.62 -24.69
N ASP A 171 5.71 0.15 -24.84
CA ASP A 171 6.45 0.37 -26.08
C ASP A 171 7.41 -0.78 -26.43
N VAL A 172 7.72 -1.66 -25.47
CA VAL A 172 8.61 -2.82 -25.67
C VAL A 172 7.79 -4.05 -26.06
N ASP A 173 7.88 -4.49 -27.32
CA ASP A 173 7.33 -5.78 -27.76
C ASP A 173 8.22 -6.93 -27.30
N LEU A 174 7.69 -7.80 -26.45
CA LEU A 174 8.37 -8.96 -25.89
C LEU A 174 8.35 -10.19 -26.82
N THR A 175 7.66 -10.13 -27.95
CA THR A 175 7.48 -11.27 -28.86
C THR A 175 8.83 -11.78 -29.37
N GLY A 176 9.12 -13.07 -29.15
CA GLY A 176 10.37 -13.71 -29.57
C GLY A 176 11.63 -13.29 -28.80
N ARG A 177 11.56 -12.32 -27.88
CA ARG A 177 12.72 -11.86 -27.09
C ARG A 177 13.16 -12.89 -26.05
N ARG A 178 14.42 -12.81 -25.65
CA ARG A 178 14.98 -13.48 -24.46
C ARG A 178 14.79 -12.54 -23.26
N VAL A 179 14.02 -12.98 -22.27
CA VAL A 179 13.59 -12.11 -21.16
C VAL A 179 14.05 -12.68 -19.83
N ALA A 180 14.81 -11.90 -19.06
CA ALA A 180 15.07 -12.17 -17.65
C ALA A 180 13.96 -11.53 -16.79
N VAL A 181 13.38 -12.30 -15.87
CA VAL A 181 12.47 -11.79 -14.84
C VAL A 181 13.13 -11.96 -13.48
N VAL A 182 13.39 -10.84 -12.80
CA VAL A 182 14.03 -10.85 -11.47
C VAL A 182 12.97 -10.75 -10.37
N GLY A 183 12.80 -11.82 -9.61
CA GLY A 183 11.87 -11.88 -8.48
C GLY A 183 10.54 -12.59 -8.81
N THR A 184 10.02 -13.32 -7.83
CA THR A 184 8.81 -14.15 -7.95
C THR A 184 7.67 -13.67 -7.04
N GLY A 185 7.61 -12.36 -6.78
CA GLY A 185 6.60 -11.73 -5.95
C GLY A 185 5.20 -11.67 -6.59
N ALA A 186 4.27 -10.96 -5.93
CA ALA A 186 2.88 -10.82 -6.37
C ALA A 186 2.72 -10.31 -7.82
N SER A 187 3.58 -9.38 -8.25
CA SER A 187 3.56 -8.88 -9.64
C SER A 187 3.98 -9.97 -10.63
N ALA A 188 5.11 -10.64 -10.37
CA ALA A 188 5.68 -11.64 -11.26
C ALA A 188 4.73 -12.83 -11.49
N ILE A 189 4.09 -13.32 -10.43
CA ILE A 189 3.13 -14.44 -10.58
C ILE A 189 1.91 -14.10 -11.45
N GLN A 190 1.68 -12.81 -11.73
CA GLN A 190 0.60 -12.33 -12.58
C GLN A 190 1.09 -12.05 -14.01
N PHE A 191 2.22 -11.36 -14.19
CA PHE A 191 2.70 -11.03 -15.54
C PHE A 191 3.46 -12.17 -16.22
N VAL A 192 4.17 -13.04 -15.49
CA VAL A 192 4.93 -14.16 -16.09
C VAL A 192 4.03 -15.05 -16.95
N PRO A 193 2.85 -15.51 -16.47
CA PRO A 193 1.93 -16.29 -17.29
C PRO A 193 1.38 -15.54 -18.50
N ALA A 194 1.34 -14.21 -18.46
CA ALA A 194 0.80 -13.40 -19.55
C ALA A 194 1.84 -13.11 -20.64
N ILE A 195 3.14 -13.12 -20.30
CA ILE A 195 4.24 -12.88 -21.25
C ILE A 195 4.87 -14.19 -21.76
N GLN A 196 4.87 -15.26 -20.97
CA GLN A 196 5.49 -16.55 -21.31
C GLN A 196 5.10 -17.07 -22.71
N PRO A 197 3.83 -17.01 -23.16
CA PRO A 197 3.46 -17.50 -24.48
C PRO A 197 3.99 -16.66 -25.65
N LYS A 198 4.54 -15.47 -25.38
CA LYS A 198 4.98 -14.49 -26.40
C LYS A 198 6.50 -14.47 -26.55
N VAL A 199 7.21 -14.59 -25.43
CA VAL A 199 8.68 -14.51 -25.39
C VAL A 199 9.32 -15.74 -26.04
N GLY A 200 10.48 -15.55 -26.66
CA GLY A 200 11.26 -16.64 -27.23
C GLY A 200 11.87 -17.53 -26.15
N HIS A 201 12.36 -16.91 -25.07
CA HIS A 201 12.88 -17.58 -23.89
C HIS A 201 12.69 -16.72 -22.63
N LEU A 202 12.48 -17.33 -21.47
CA LEU A 202 12.29 -16.65 -20.19
C LEU A 202 13.16 -17.27 -19.09
N ASP A 203 14.13 -16.51 -18.59
CA ASP A 203 14.89 -16.85 -17.38
C ASP A 203 14.18 -16.22 -16.16
N LEU A 204 13.64 -17.04 -15.25
CA LEU A 204 12.96 -16.58 -14.04
C LEU A 204 13.85 -16.74 -12.82
N TYR A 205 14.38 -15.63 -12.31
CA TYR A 205 15.29 -15.62 -11.16
C TYR A 205 14.51 -15.61 -9.85
N GLN A 206 14.59 -16.72 -9.11
CA GLN A 206 13.90 -16.94 -7.84
C GLN A 206 14.89 -17.01 -6.68
N ARG A 207 14.84 -16.01 -5.79
CA ARG A 207 15.58 -16.05 -4.52
C ARG A 207 14.86 -16.87 -3.44
N THR A 208 13.56 -16.68 -3.28
CA THR A 208 12.75 -17.39 -2.28
C THR A 208 11.37 -17.66 -2.86
N PRO A 209 10.90 -18.91 -2.94
CA PRO A 209 9.58 -19.20 -3.49
C PRO A 209 8.45 -18.63 -2.60
N PRO A 210 7.38 -18.08 -3.20
CA PRO A 210 6.17 -17.71 -2.46
C PRO A 210 5.27 -18.94 -2.21
N TRP A 211 4.52 -18.93 -1.11
CA TRP A 211 3.34 -19.79 -1.03
C TRP A 211 2.26 -19.30 -2.00
N ILE A 212 1.82 -20.18 -2.91
CA ILE A 212 0.76 -19.90 -3.89
C ILE A 212 -0.42 -20.86 -3.67
N GLY A 213 -1.59 -20.30 -3.41
CA GLY A 213 -2.85 -21.03 -3.35
C GLY A 213 -3.65 -20.95 -4.65
N PRO A 214 -4.72 -21.76 -4.79
CA PRO A 214 -5.60 -21.70 -5.94
C PRO A 214 -6.38 -20.39 -5.98
N LYS A 215 -6.53 -19.79 -7.16
CA LYS A 215 -7.30 -18.56 -7.37
C LYS A 215 -8.70 -18.89 -7.89
N ASN A 216 -9.74 -18.71 -7.07
CA ASN A 216 -11.13 -18.93 -7.49
C ASN A 216 -11.69 -17.71 -8.25
N ASP A 217 -11.05 -17.34 -9.35
CA ASP A 217 -11.50 -16.22 -10.18
C ASP A 217 -12.63 -16.65 -11.12
N LYS A 218 -13.82 -16.10 -10.91
CA LYS A 218 -15.02 -16.40 -11.69
C LYS A 218 -15.57 -15.12 -12.29
N VAL A 219 -15.87 -15.15 -13.58
CA VAL A 219 -16.66 -14.11 -14.26
C VAL A 219 -18.07 -14.15 -13.68
N ASN A 220 -18.63 -12.97 -13.41
CA ASN A 220 -19.98 -12.85 -12.90
C ASN A 220 -20.97 -13.34 -13.95
N SER A 221 -21.88 -14.25 -13.57
CA SER A 221 -22.93 -14.72 -14.47
C SER A 221 -23.95 -13.61 -14.77
N ALA A 222 -24.77 -13.78 -15.81
CA ALA A 222 -25.86 -12.85 -16.12
C ALA A 222 -26.82 -12.68 -14.93
N LEU A 223 -27.13 -13.78 -14.22
CA LEU A 223 -27.95 -13.74 -13.01
C LEU A 223 -27.27 -12.94 -11.89
N GLN A 224 -25.98 -13.17 -11.63
CA GLN A 224 -25.23 -12.41 -10.61
C GLN A 224 -25.18 -10.93 -10.95
N THR A 225 -24.95 -10.59 -12.22
CA THR A 225 -24.95 -9.20 -12.71
C THR A 225 -26.32 -8.53 -12.50
N LYS A 226 -27.41 -9.25 -12.80
CA LYS A 226 -28.78 -8.77 -12.53
C LYS A 226 -29.04 -8.55 -11.03
N LEU A 227 -28.59 -9.45 -10.17
CA LEU A 227 -28.73 -9.27 -8.72
C LEU A 227 -27.94 -8.06 -8.22
N LEU A 228 -26.73 -7.84 -8.73
CA LEU A 228 -25.88 -6.71 -8.35
C LEU A 228 -26.44 -5.36 -8.77
N THR A 229 -27.09 -5.30 -9.94
CA THR A 229 -27.61 -4.06 -10.53
C THR A 229 -29.05 -3.74 -10.11
N SER A 230 -29.89 -4.76 -9.89
CA SER A 230 -31.34 -4.56 -9.73
C SER A 230 -31.88 -4.83 -8.32
N VAL A 231 -31.16 -5.54 -7.44
CA VAL A 231 -31.68 -5.91 -6.10
C VAL A 231 -31.11 -4.96 -5.03
N PRO A 232 -31.95 -4.10 -4.43
CA PRO A 232 -31.52 -3.22 -3.34
C PRO A 232 -30.88 -4.01 -2.19
N GLY A 233 -29.75 -3.51 -1.68
CA GLY A 233 -29.05 -4.13 -0.56
C GLY A 233 -28.19 -5.36 -0.91
N TYR A 234 -28.31 -5.97 -2.09
CA TYR A 234 -27.53 -7.16 -2.45
C TYR A 234 -26.02 -6.89 -2.49
N GLN A 235 -25.60 -5.72 -3.01
CA GLN A 235 -24.20 -5.29 -3.01
C GLN A 235 -23.63 -5.20 -1.58
N ARG A 236 -24.43 -4.65 -0.63
CA ARG A 236 -24.06 -4.55 0.78
C ARG A 236 -23.97 -5.93 1.44
N PHE A 237 -24.91 -6.82 1.14
CA PHE A 237 -24.86 -8.22 1.57
C PHE A 237 -23.58 -8.91 1.08
N ARG A 238 -23.27 -8.82 -0.22
CA ARG A 238 -22.05 -9.42 -0.81
C ARG A 238 -20.78 -8.87 -0.20
N ARG A 239 -20.69 -7.56 0.00
CA ARG A 239 -19.57 -6.91 0.69
C ARG A 239 -19.41 -7.47 2.12
N ASN A 240 -20.49 -7.50 2.91
CA ASN A 240 -20.45 -7.98 4.28
C ASN A 240 -20.10 -9.46 4.38
N PHE A 241 -20.67 -10.30 3.49
CA PHE A 241 -20.35 -11.72 3.40
C PHE A 241 -18.86 -11.93 3.12
N ASN A 242 -18.31 -11.20 2.14
CA ASN A 242 -16.89 -11.26 1.82
C ASN A 242 -16.01 -10.75 2.99
N MET A 243 -16.42 -9.69 3.66
CA MET A 243 -15.71 -9.12 4.82
C MET A 243 -15.61 -10.15 5.95
N TRP A 244 -16.74 -10.71 6.40
CA TRP A 244 -16.77 -11.70 7.48
C TRP A 244 -16.04 -12.99 7.10
N GLY A 245 -16.13 -13.42 5.83
CA GLY A 245 -15.35 -14.55 5.34
C GLY A 245 -13.84 -14.33 5.44
N ARG A 246 -13.36 -13.10 5.23
CA ARG A 246 -11.94 -12.74 5.38
C ARG A 246 -11.49 -12.62 6.85
N GLU A 247 -12.39 -12.30 7.78
CA GLU A 247 -12.07 -12.28 9.22
C GLU A 247 -11.73 -13.68 9.78
N ILE A 248 -12.22 -14.76 9.14
CA ILE A 248 -11.81 -16.13 9.48
C ILE A 248 -10.30 -16.32 9.24
N LEU A 249 -9.75 -15.71 8.18
CA LEU A 249 -8.31 -15.78 7.92
C LEU A 249 -7.49 -15.03 8.98
N ALA A 250 -8.04 -13.98 9.60
CA ALA A 250 -7.39 -13.30 10.73
C ALA A 250 -7.19 -14.27 11.91
N PHE A 251 -8.19 -15.09 12.21
CA PHE A 251 -8.12 -16.12 13.26
C PHE A 251 -7.03 -17.16 12.96
N VAL A 252 -6.89 -17.56 11.70
CA VAL A 252 -5.87 -18.52 11.25
C VAL A 252 -4.48 -17.93 11.36
N MET A 253 -4.26 -16.72 10.84
CA MET A 253 -2.95 -16.07 10.85
C MET A 253 -2.50 -15.66 12.25
N ALA A 254 -3.44 -15.43 13.17
CA ALA A 254 -3.13 -15.24 14.59
C ALA A 254 -2.65 -16.52 15.30
N ARG A 255 -2.70 -17.70 14.66
CA ARG A 255 -2.33 -18.99 15.27
C ARG A 255 -1.47 -19.85 14.33
N PRO A 256 -0.13 -19.87 14.50
CA PRO A 256 0.78 -20.64 13.65
C PRO A 256 0.41 -22.12 13.46
N ALA A 257 -0.02 -22.80 14.53
CA ALA A 257 -0.44 -24.21 14.44
C ALA A 257 -1.67 -24.44 13.54
N VAL A 258 -2.56 -23.45 13.44
CA VAL A 258 -3.73 -23.50 12.54
C VAL A 258 -3.33 -23.15 11.12
N ALA A 259 -2.46 -22.15 10.94
CA ALA A 259 -1.90 -21.79 9.64
C ALA A 259 -1.11 -22.94 9.00
N ALA A 260 -0.34 -23.68 9.80
CA ALA A 260 0.37 -24.90 9.35
C ALA A 260 -0.61 -25.97 8.81
N LYS A 261 -1.82 -26.09 9.36
CA LYS A 261 -2.85 -27.00 8.80
C LYS A 261 -3.39 -26.50 7.46
N MET A 262 -3.48 -25.19 7.26
CA MET A 262 -3.85 -24.60 5.98
C MET A 262 -2.72 -24.66 4.94
N GLN A 263 -1.47 -24.86 5.37
CA GLN A 263 -0.33 -25.05 4.45
C GLN A 263 -0.59 -26.21 3.50
N LYS A 264 -1.29 -27.25 3.96
CA LYS A 264 -1.73 -28.38 3.15
C LYS A 264 -2.47 -27.94 1.88
N MET A 265 -3.29 -26.89 1.93
CA MET A 265 -3.99 -26.39 0.74
C MET A 265 -3.02 -25.87 -0.32
N ALA A 266 -2.02 -25.08 0.08
CA ALA A 266 -1.02 -24.54 -0.84
C ALA A 266 -0.05 -25.64 -1.33
N SER A 267 0.34 -26.56 -0.45
CA SER A 267 1.15 -27.73 -0.79
C SER A 267 0.42 -28.68 -1.74
N ASP A 268 -0.87 -28.95 -1.52
CA ASP A 268 -1.68 -29.80 -2.40
C ASP A 268 -1.86 -29.13 -3.77
N HIS A 269 -2.01 -27.80 -3.81
CA HIS A 269 -2.06 -27.03 -5.07
C HIS A 269 -0.73 -27.12 -5.83
N LEU A 270 0.41 -26.96 -5.15
CA LEU A 270 1.74 -27.15 -5.74
C LEU A 270 1.91 -28.58 -6.26
N LYS A 271 1.57 -29.59 -5.44
CA LYS A 271 1.68 -31.01 -5.81
C LYS A 271 0.84 -31.35 -7.03
N LYS A 272 -0.39 -30.82 -7.10
CA LYS A 272 -1.30 -31.02 -8.22
C LYS A 272 -0.83 -30.31 -9.49
N SER A 273 -0.22 -29.13 -9.35
CA SER A 273 0.15 -28.27 -10.49
C SER A 273 1.53 -28.59 -11.07
N VAL A 274 2.43 -29.17 -10.28
CA VAL A 274 3.82 -29.45 -10.66
C VAL A 274 4.08 -30.95 -10.49
N PRO A 275 4.02 -31.76 -11.55
CA PRO A 275 4.26 -33.20 -11.46
C PRO A 275 5.72 -33.56 -11.10
N ASP A 276 6.70 -32.79 -11.59
CA ASP A 276 8.13 -33.01 -11.35
C ASP A 276 8.52 -32.77 -9.88
N GLU A 277 9.10 -33.80 -9.26
CA GLU A 277 9.57 -33.77 -7.88
C GLU A 277 10.71 -32.79 -7.63
N ARG A 278 11.64 -32.64 -8.58
CA ARG A 278 12.80 -31.75 -8.42
C ARG A 278 12.34 -30.30 -8.45
N LEU A 279 11.55 -29.94 -9.45
CA LEU A 279 10.96 -28.61 -9.55
C LEU A 279 10.05 -28.30 -8.35
N ARG A 280 9.27 -29.28 -7.85
CA ARG A 280 8.49 -29.10 -6.61
C ARG A 280 9.35 -28.78 -5.40
N ALA A 281 10.49 -29.45 -5.23
CA ALA A 281 11.38 -29.20 -4.10
C ALA A 281 11.88 -27.74 -4.13
N VAL A 282 12.27 -27.24 -5.31
CA VAL A 282 12.72 -25.86 -5.51
C VAL A 282 11.60 -24.82 -5.31
N LEU A 283 10.36 -25.17 -5.64
CA LEU A 283 9.20 -24.31 -5.47
C LEU A 283 8.57 -24.36 -4.07
N THR A 284 9.03 -25.26 -3.20
CA THR A 284 8.48 -25.41 -1.85
C THR A 284 9.15 -24.41 -0.91
N PRO A 285 8.39 -23.46 -0.32
CA PRO A 285 8.96 -22.51 0.65
C PRO A 285 9.36 -23.18 1.96
N ASP A 286 10.43 -22.65 2.56
CA ASP A 286 11.02 -23.09 3.84
C ASP A 286 10.45 -22.37 5.08
N TYR A 287 9.50 -21.44 4.88
CA TYR A 287 8.84 -20.69 5.94
C TYR A 287 7.35 -21.05 6.09
N VAL A 288 6.78 -20.80 7.26
CA VAL A 288 5.38 -21.09 7.58
C VAL A 288 4.43 -20.29 6.69
N LEU A 289 3.32 -20.92 6.27
CA LEU A 289 2.25 -20.27 5.52
C LEU A 289 1.84 -18.92 6.16
N ALA A 290 1.66 -17.90 5.32
CA ALA A 290 1.21 -16.56 5.68
C ALA A 290 2.21 -15.67 6.45
N CYS A 291 3.43 -16.14 6.72
CA CYS A 291 4.49 -15.22 7.17
C CYS A 291 4.76 -14.11 6.12
N LYS A 292 4.83 -14.48 4.84
CA LYS A 292 4.70 -13.55 3.72
C LYS A 292 3.26 -13.59 3.21
N ARG A 293 2.81 -12.54 2.50
CA ARG A 293 1.46 -12.49 1.92
C ARG A 293 1.23 -13.72 1.04
N LEU A 294 0.18 -14.49 1.35
CA LEU A 294 -0.24 -15.64 0.55
C LEU A 294 -0.67 -15.16 -0.83
N LEU A 295 -0.06 -15.74 -1.87
CA LEU A 295 -0.37 -15.41 -3.26
C LEU A 295 -1.40 -16.38 -3.82
N PHE A 296 -2.09 -15.99 -4.90
CA PHE A 296 -3.11 -16.82 -5.54
C PHE A 296 -2.93 -16.84 -7.06
N SER A 297 -2.72 -18.02 -7.63
CA SER A 297 -2.62 -18.19 -9.09
C SER A 297 -2.93 -19.63 -9.51
N ASN A 298 -3.63 -19.77 -10.63
CA ASN A 298 -3.82 -21.07 -11.31
C ASN A 298 -2.96 -21.20 -12.57
N THR A 299 -2.33 -20.11 -13.01
CA THR A 299 -1.63 -20.02 -14.30
C THR A 299 -0.12 -19.93 -14.14
N TYR A 300 0.38 -19.60 -12.94
CA TYR A 300 1.82 -19.47 -12.66
C TYR A 300 2.58 -20.79 -12.80
N TYR A 301 2.19 -21.82 -12.03
CA TYR A 301 2.87 -23.11 -12.10
C TYR A 301 2.84 -23.74 -13.50
N PRO A 302 1.72 -23.71 -14.25
CA PRO A 302 1.73 -24.15 -15.65
C PRO A 302 2.68 -23.37 -16.56
N ALA A 303 2.80 -22.05 -16.36
CA ALA A 303 3.64 -21.19 -17.20
C ALA A 303 5.14 -21.47 -16.99
N ILE A 304 5.60 -21.63 -15.75
CA ILE A 304 7.02 -21.86 -15.46
C ILE A 304 7.52 -23.26 -15.83
N GLN A 305 6.60 -24.16 -16.21
CA GLN A 305 6.93 -25.51 -16.69
C GLN A 305 6.97 -25.59 -18.22
N GLN A 306 6.74 -24.47 -18.92
CA GLN A 306 6.79 -24.48 -20.38
C GLN A 306 8.23 -24.60 -20.88
N PRO A 307 8.47 -25.24 -22.05
CA PRO A 307 9.83 -25.52 -22.53
C PRO A 307 10.70 -24.27 -22.77
N ASN A 308 10.10 -23.10 -22.91
CA ASN A 308 10.80 -21.83 -23.10
C ASN A 308 11.05 -21.07 -21.78
N VAL A 309 10.89 -21.71 -20.62
CA VAL A 309 11.09 -21.09 -19.32
C VAL A 309 12.11 -21.87 -18.48
N ASP A 310 13.16 -21.17 -18.05
CA ASP A 310 14.15 -21.66 -17.10
C ASP A 310 13.89 -21.03 -15.73
N LEU A 311 13.68 -21.85 -14.70
CA LEU A 311 13.65 -21.37 -13.31
C LEU A 311 15.08 -21.36 -12.75
N VAL A 312 15.64 -20.18 -12.55
CA VAL A 312 17.01 -19.98 -12.06
C VAL A 312 16.99 -19.66 -10.57
N THR A 313 17.64 -20.50 -9.76
CA THR A 313 17.74 -20.29 -8.30
C THR A 313 19.09 -19.75 -7.85
N ASP A 314 20.09 -19.80 -8.72
CA ASP A 314 21.39 -19.21 -8.46
C ASP A 314 21.27 -17.69 -8.34
N GLY A 315 22.04 -17.12 -7.41
CA GLY A 315 22.11 -15.67 -7.25
C GLY A 315 22.62 -14.98 -8.51
N ILE A 316 22.17 -13.75 -8.74
CA ILE A 316 22.73 -12.92 -9.81
C ILE A 316 24.02 -12.26 -9.28
N ALA A 317 25.14 -12.50 -9.94
CA ALA A 317 26.43 -11.91 -9.60
C ALA A 317 26.60 -10.51 -10.21
N LYS A 318 26.25 -10.38 -11.50
CA LYS A 318 26.31 -9.11 -12.25
C LYS A 318 25.46 -9.21 -13.52
N VAL A 319 25.26 -8.06 -14.15
CA VAL A 319 24.71 -7.93 -15.50
C VAL A 319 25.84 -7.41 -16.41
N THR A 320 26.00 -8.00 -17.59
CA THR A 320 26.92 -7.53 -18.64
C THR A 320 26.16 -6.67 -19.65
N ALA A 321 26.75 -6.33 -20.80
CA ALA A 321 26.06 -5.52 -21.81
C ALA A 321 24.79 -6.20 -22.36
N ASP A 322 24.78 -7.54 -22.43
CA ASP A 322 23.76 -8.33 -23.12
C ASP A 322 23.41 -9.65 -22.41
N ALA A 323 23.84 -9.84 -21.16
CA ALA A 323 23.56 -11.06 -20.40
C ALA A 323 23.42 -10.83 -18.88
N VAL A 324 22.77 -11.79 -18.21
CA VAL A 324 22.78 -11.93 -16.76
C VAL A 324 23.78 -13.03 -16.38
N VAL A 325 24.70 -12.72 -15.47
CA VAL A 325 25.70 -13.68 -14.98
C VAL A 325 25.34 -14.11 -13.58
N THR A 326 25.14 -15.42 -13.39
CA THR A 326 24.86 -16.01 -12.08
C THR A 326 26.15 -16.28 -11.29
N VAL A 327 26.01 -16.50 -9.98
CA VAL A 327 27.15 -16.73 -9.06
C VAL A 327 27.97 -17.98 -9.37
N ASP A 328 27.39 -18.95 -10.07
CA ASP A 328 28.08 -20.14 -10.57
C ASP A 328 28.88 -19.88 -11.86
N GLY A 329 28.85 -18.65 -12.37
CA GLY A 329 29.58 -18.21 -13.55
C GLY A 329 28.85 -18.46 -14.87
N GLN A 330 27.63 -19.00 -14.86
CA GLN A 330 26.85 -19.11 -16.09
C GLN A 330 26.42 -17.74 -16.60
N GLU A 331 26.67 -17.49 -17.87
CA GLU A 331 26.23 -16.30 -18.59
C GLU A 331 24.99 -16.64 -19.41
N ARG A 332 23.91 -15.89 -19.19
CA ARG A 332 22.61 -16.09 -19.83
C ARG A 332 22.27 -14.87 -20.68
N PRO A 333 22.47 -14.94 -22.00
CA PRO A 333 22.18 -13.84 -22.91
C PRO A 333 20.69 -13.48 -22.91
N VAL A 334 20.38 -12.20 -22.69
CA VAL A 334 19.00 -11.68 -22.64
C VAL A 334 18.90 -10.33 -23.33
N ASP A 335 17.70 -10.03 -23.85
CA ASP A 335 17.42 -8.76 -24.54
C ASP A 335 16.65 -7.78 -23.64
N THR A 336 16.03 -8.29 -22.57
CA THR A 336 15.14 -7.52 -21.72
C THR A 336 15.15 -8.07 -20.29
N ILE A 337 15.28 -7.17 -19.31
CA ILE A 337 15.23 -7.47 -17.88
C ILE A 337 13.99 -6.79 -17.29
N ILE A 338 13.08 -7.60 -16.73
CA ILE A 338 11.87 -7.14 -16.05
C ILE A 338 12.03 -7.35 -14.54
N LEU A 339 12.00 -6.25 -13.79
CA LEU A 339 12.15 -6.27 -12.34
C LEU A 339 10.77 -6.48 -11.66
N GLY A 340 10.60 -7.66 -11.08
CA GLY A 340 9.50 -8.05 -10.19
C GLY A 340 9.88 -7.94 -8.72
N THR A 341 10.75 -6.99 -8.39
CA THR A 341 11.51 -6.89 -7.13
C THR A 341 10.78 -6.17 -6.00
N GLY A 342 9.60 -5.60 -6.26
CA GLY A 342 8.71 -5.07 -5.22
C GLY A 342 8.88 -3.57 -5.00
N PHE A 343 8.76 -3.13 -3.75
CA PHE A 343 8.69 -1.71 -3.38
C PHE A 343 9.43 -1.45 -2.06
N GLU A 344 9.83 -0.20 -1.84
CA GLU A 344 10.36 0.29 -0.56
C GLU A 344 9.24 0.43 0.48
N ALA A 345 8.88 -0.68 1.12
CA ALA A 345 7.71 -0.75 2.00
C ALA A 345 7.96 -0.27 3.45
N VAL A 346 9.19 -0.44 3.95
CA VAL A 346 9.59 -0.09 5.34
C VAL A 346 10.26 1.28 5.38
N GLN A 347 11.06 1.62 4.39
CA GLN A 347 11.58 2.98 4.20
C GLN A 347 10.56 3.78 3.40
N ARG A 348 9.72 4.54 4.10
CA ARG A 348 8.64 5.31 3.46
C ARG A 348 9.23 6.60 2.85
N PRO A 349 9.19 6.82 1.52
CA PRO A 349 9.78 8.03 0.92
C PRO A 349 9.14 9.34 1.43
N ILE A 350 7.88 9.28 1.85
CA ILE A 350 7.20 10.43 2.44
C ILE A 350 7.85 10.89 3.76
N ALA A 351 8.53 10.01 4.49
CA ALA A 351 9.15 10.35 5.77
C ALA A 351 10.32 11.34 5.63
N GLU A 352 10.97 11.39 4.47
CA GLU A 352 12.03 12.35 4.16
C GLU A 352 11.49 13.76 3.86
N ARG A 353 10.20 13.86 3.56
CA ARG A 353 9.56 15.11 3.15
C ARG A 353 8.75 15.77 4.27
N LEU A 354 8.63 15.13 5.44
CA LEU A 354 7.81 15.61 6.55
C LEU A 354 8.70 16.03 7.71
N PHE A 355 8.55 17.28 8.15
CA PHE A 355 9.30 17.86 9.25
C PHE A 355 8.33 18.36 10.33
N GLY A 356 8.39 17.75 11.51
CA GLY A 356 7.54 18.06 12.65
C GLY A 356 8.08 19.24 13.47
N ARG A 357 7.85 19.18 14.78
CA ARG A 357 8.41 20.15 15.73
C ARG A 357 9.93 20.22 15.66
N ASP A 358 10.46 21.39 15.97
CA ASP A 358 11.91 21.68 16.02
C ASP A 358 12.65 21.37 14.72
N GLY A 359 11.93 21.23 13.60
CA GLY A 359 12.48 20.89 12.30
C GLY A 359 12.91 19.42 12.16
N VAL A 360 12.57 18.55 13.10
CA VAL A 360 12.93 17.12 13.08
C VAL A 360 12.13 16.40 12.00
N SER A 361 12.80 15.63 11.15
CA SER A 361 12.15 14.87 10.09
C SER A 361 11.45 13.62 10.63
N LEU A 362 10.44 13.13 9.90
CA LEU A 362 9.77 11.86 10.23
C LEU A 362 10.72 10.69 10.06
N LYS A 363 11.66 10.78 9.11
CA LYS A 363 12.74 9.80 8.94
C LYS A 363 13.62 9.69 10.19
N GLU A 364 14.07 10.82 10.75
CA GLU A 364 14.84 10.83 12.01
C GLU A 364 14.00 10.30 13.18
N THR A 365 12.72 10.69 13.27
CA THR A 365 11.81 10.18 14.31
C THR A 365 11.62 8.67 14.26
N TRP A 366 11.77 8.07 13.07
CA TRP A 366 11.63 6.64 12.83
C TRP A 366 12.97 5.89 12.72
N SER A 367 14.11 6.52 13.08
CA SER A 367 15.42 5.87 13.01
C SER A 367 15.49 4.59 13.85
N GLU A 368 14.83 4.57 15.01
CA GLU A 368 14.76 3.42 15.91
C GLU A 368 13.53 2.51 15.65
N GLY A 369 12.87 2.70 14.51
CA GLY A 369 11.70 1.93 14.08
C GLY A 369 10.41 2.74 14.01
N MET A 370 9.63 2.49 12.95
CA MET A 370 8.40 3.25 12.70
C MET A 370 7.32 2.96 13.75
N SER A 371 6.70 4.01 14.26
CA SER A 371 5.56 3.89 15.17
C SER A 371 4.57 5.03 14.97
N ALA A 372 3.31 4.76 15.27
CA ALA A 372 2.22 5.75 15.20
C ALA A 372 1.07 5.35 16.14
N LEU A 373 0.31 6.32 16.62
CA LEU A 373 -0.95 6.08 17.32
C LEU A 373 -2.04 5.73 16.30
N ARG A 374 -2.63 4.53 16.43
CA ARG A 374 -3.62 3.98 15.48
C ARG A 374 -3.16 3.97 14.02
N GLY A 375 -1.85 3.89 13.80
CA GLY A 375 -1.28 4.00 12.45
C GLY A 375 -1.60 5.31 11.72
N THR A 376 -2.07 6.33 12.46
CA THR A 376 -2.65 7.55 11.90
C THR A 376 -1.95 8.81 12.42
N GLY A 377 -1.85 9.00 13.74
CA GLY A 377 -1.14 10.16 14.31
C GLY A 377 0.29 9.81 14.73
N VAL A 378 1.20 10.78 14.70
CA VAL A 378 2.59 10.62 15.16
C VAL A 378 2.94 11.72 16.14
N ALA A 379 3.50 11.36 17.30
CA ALA A 379 3.99 12.32 18.29
C ALA A 379 5.11 13.19 17.70
N GLY A 380 5.11 14.50 17.97
CA GLY A 380 6.03 15.46 17.34
C GLY A 380 5.57 15.98 15.97
N PHE A 381 4.46 15.47 15.42
CA PHE A 381 3.87 15.89 14.13
C PHE A 381 2.43 16.37 14.33
N PRO A 382 2.23 17.61 14.81
CA PRO A 382 0.90 18.13 15.09
C PRO A 382 0.02 18.19 13.83
N ASN A 383 -1.28 17.93 13.98
CA ASN A 383 -2.27 17.94 12.90
C ASN A 383 -1.92 17.05 11.68
N LEU A 384 -0.97 16.12 11.80
CA LEU A 384 -0.65 15.13 10.77
C LEU A 384 -1.51 13.88 10.97
N PHE A 385 -2.18 13.44 9.91
CA PHE A 385 -2.88 12.16 9.86
C PHE A 385 -2.40 11.32 8.68
N MET A 386 -1.72 10.22 8.97
CA MET A 386 -1.21 9.29 7.98
C MET A 386 -2.24 8.20 7.66
N MET A 387 -2.56 8.05 6.38
CA MET A 387 -3.37 6.94 5.89
C MET A 387 -2.45 5.77 5.57
N LEU A 388 -2.81 4.57 6.02
CA LEU A 388 -1.97 3.37 5.89
C LEU A 388 -0.54 3.55 6.46
N GLY A 389 -0.45 4.22 7.61
CA GLY A 389 0.78 4.35 8.39
C GLY A 389 1.19 3.04 9.09
N PRO A 390 2.11 3.10 10.06
CA PRO A 390 2.59 1.93 10.79
C PRO A 390 1.46 1.06 11.35
N ASN A 391 1.67 -0.26 11.35
CA ASN A 391 0.76 -1.30 11.86
C ASN A 391 -0.66 -1.29 11.27
N THR A 392 -0.82 -0.84 10.03
CA THR A 392 -2.12 -0.88 9.31
C THR A 392 -2.17 -1.91 8.17
N THR A 393 -1.04 -2.55 7.86
CA THR A 393 -0.98 -3.48 6.72
C THR A 393 -1.77 -4.76 7.00
N LEU A 394 -2.61 -5.17 6.06
CA LEU A 394 -3.41 -6.39 6.17
C LEU A 394 -2.84 -7.52 5.29
N GLY A 395 -2.61 -8.67 5.91
CA GLY A 395 -2.32 -9.94 5.21
C GLY A 395 -3.57 -10.74 4.83
N HIS A 396 -4.73 -10.44 5.42
CA HIS A 396 -5.91 -11.32 5.36
C HIS A 396 -7.18 -10.67 4.76
N SER A 397 -7.24 -9.34 4.64
CA SER A 397 -8.48 -8.62 4.26
C SER A 397 -8.19 -7.39 3.38
N SER A 398 -9.20 -6.55 3.18
CA SER A 398 -9.16 -5.37 2.30
C SER A 398 -8.60 -4.13 2.99
N GLN A 399 -7.60 -3.51 2.37
CA GLN A 399 -7.05 -2.24 2.85
C GLN A 399 -8.05 -1.09 2.82
N VAL A 400 -9.06 -1.16 1.95
CA VAL A 400 -10.12 -0.14 1.91
C VAL A 400 -10.88 -0.04 3.24
N ILE A 401 -10.96 -1.14 4.01
CA ILE A 401 -11.59 -1.13 5.34
C ILE A 401 -10.78 -0.30 6.33
N MET A 402 -9.44 -0.44 6.30
CA MET A 402 -8.54 0.32 7.17
C MET A 402 -8.57 1.80 6.81
N ILE A 403 -8.54 2.10 5.51
CA ILE A 403 -8.65 3.45 4.96
C ILE A 403 -9.93 4.12 5.46
N GLU A 404 -11.10 3.49 5.29
CA GLU A 404 -12.38 4.08 5.73
C GLU A 404 -12.45 4.30 7.24
N ALA A 405 -11.80 3.43 8.02
CA ALA A 405 -11.71 3.55 9.47
C ALA A 405 -10.85 4.77 9.88
N GLN A 406 -9.70 4.95 9.23
CA GLN A 406 -8.85 6.12 9.45
C GLN A 406 -9.53 7.41 8.97
N ILE A 407 -10.24 7.40 7.83
CA ILE A 407 -11.01 8.57 7.37
C ILE A 407 -12.04 8.97 8.43
N ALA A 408 -12.77 8.01 9.01
CA ALA A 408 -13.72 8.30 10.06
C ALA A 408 -13.06 8.95 11.29
N TYR A 409 -11.86 8.48 11.66
CA TYR A 409 -11.07 9.07 12.75
C TYR A 409 -10.65 10.51 12.46
N VAL A 410 -10.16 10.78 11.25
CA VAL A 410 -9.77 12.13 10.79
C VAL A 410 -10.97 13.08 10.81
N LEU A 411 -12.12 12.64 10.30
CA LEU A 411 -13.34 13.46 10.33
C LEU A 411 -13.82 13.76 11.76
N ASP A 412 -13.74 12.80 12.67
CA ASP A 412 -14.10 13.02 14.08
C ASP A 412 -13.12 13.97 14.79
N ALA A 413 -11.83 13.90 14.43
CA ALA A 413 -10.82 14.86 14.89
C ALA A 413 -11.12 16.28 14.40
N LEU A 414 -11.39 16.47 13.10
CA LEU A 414 -11.76 17.77 12.52
C LEU A 414 -13.00 18.35 13.21
N LYS A 415 -14.05 17.53 13.38
CA LYS A 415 -15.26 17.92 14.10
C LYS A 415 -14.97 18.34 15.55
N MET A 416 -14.05 17.65 16.23
CA MET A 416 -13.65 18.01 17.59
C MET A 416 -12.88 19.34 17.62
N MET A 417 -11.99 19.56 16.66
CA MET A 417 -11.28 20.82 16.51
C MET A 417 -12.26 21.98 16.33
N ASP A 418 -13.24 21.84 15.43
CA ASP A 418 -14.24 22.87 15.18
C ASP A 418 -15.09 23.14 16.43
N LYS A 419 -15.55 22.08 17.10
CA LYS A 419 -16.39 22.20 18.31
C LYS A 419 -15.68 22.91 19.46
N ARG A 420 -14.36 22.76 19.57
CA ARG A 420 -13.56 23.28 20.69
C ARG A 420 -12.66 24.46 20.32
N GLY A 421 -12.73 24.95 19.08
CA GLY A 421 -11.86 26.03 18.60
C GLY A 421 -10.36 25.68 18.60
N LEU A 422 -10.02 24.40 18.39
CA LEU A 422 -8.63 23.93 18.47
C LEU A 422 -7.86 24.32 17.21
N ALA A 423 -6.69 24.93 17.42
CA ALA A 423 -5.72 25.18 16.36
C ALA A 423 -4.89 23.93 16.07
N CYS A 424 -4.56 23.16 17.11
CA CYS A 424 -3.62 22.04 17.02
C CYS A 424 -4.05 20.87 17.91
N VAL A 425 -3.91 19.66 17.34
CA VAL A 425 -4.00 18.36 18.02
C VAL A 425 -2.72 17.58 17.73
N GLU A 426 -2.04 17.12 18.77
CA GLU A 426 -0.78 16.39 18.65
C GLU A 426 -0.82 15.15 19.53
N VAL A 427 -0.34 14.02 19.02
CA VAL A 427 -0.31 12.77 19.78
C VAL A 427 0.65 12.88 20.97
N LEU A 428 0.18 12.46 22.15
CA LEU A 428 1.03 12.28 23.32
C LEU A 428 2.04 11.14 23.10
N PRO A 429 3.34 11.34 23.36
CA PRO A 429 4.35 10.28 23.22
C PRO A 429 4.01 9.00 24.00
N GLU A 430 3.47 9.11 25.21
CA GLU A 430 3.05 7.98 26.03
C GLU A 430 1.85 7.23 25.46
N ALA A 431 0.90 7.91 24.82
CA ALA A 431 -0.23 7.26 24.17
C ALA A 431 0.24 6.45 22.95
N GLN A 432 1.16 7.02 22.16
CA GLN A 432 1.81 6.31 21.06
C GLN A 432 2.59 5.09 21.54
N ARG A 433 3.46 5.23 22.55
CA ARG A 433 4.23 4.10 23.11
C ARG A 433 3.32 3.00 23.62
N ALA A 434 2.36 3.32 24.49
CA ALA A 434 1.43 2.35 25.06
C ALA A 434 0.58 1.65 23.99
N TYR A 435 0.22 2.34 22.91
CA TYR A 435 -0.45 1.72 21.77
C TYR A 435 0.43 0.70 21.05
N ASN A 436 1.68 1.06 20.76
CA ASN A 436 2.62 0.22 20.01
C ASN A 436 3.09 -0.98 20.84
N GLU A 437 3.40 -0.82 22.13
CA GLU A 437 3.74 -1.94 23.03
C GLU A 437 2.64 -3.01 23.06
N ARG A 438 1.36 -2.59 23.12
CA ARG A 438 0.22 -3.52 23.06
C ARG A 438 0.08 -4.23 21.71
N LEU A 439 0.54 -3.61 20.61
CA LEU A 439 0.54 -4.24 19.30
C LEU A 439 1.68 -5.22 19.14
N ASP A 440 2.88 -4.85 19.61
CA ASP A 440 4.07 -5.68 19.56
C ASP A 440 3.83 -6.98 20.34
N GLN A 441 3.29 -6.89 21.56
CA GLN A 441 2.85 -8.06 22.35
C GLN A 441 1.84 -8.95 21.62
N ARG A 442 0.96 -8.36 20.80
CA ARG A 442 -0.01 -9.12 20.00
C ARG A 442 0.61 -9.77 18.77
N LEU A 443 1.71 -9.23 18.26
CA LEU A 443 2.42 -9.71 17.07
C LEU A 443 3.34 -10.89 17.40
N GLU A 444 3.99 -10.91 18.57
CA GLU A 444 4.99 -11.93 18.98
C GLU A 444 4.54 -13.38 18.73
N GLY A 445 3.27 -13.73 19.01
CA GLY A 445 2.74 -15.08 18.84
C GLY A 445 2.13 -15.42 17.47
N THR A 446 2.19 -14.51 16.50
CA THR A 446 1.52 -14.65 15.20
C THR A 446 2.41 -15.25 14.13
N VAL A 447 1.83 -15.69 13.01
CA VAL A 447 2.61 -16.20 11.85
C VAL A 447 3.58 -15.18 11.25
N TRP A 448 3.39 -13.88 11.54
CA TRP A 448 4.20 -12.80 10.98
C TRP A 448 5.51 -12.59 11.75
N ASN A 449 5.58 -13.02 13.00
CA ASN A 449 6.78 -12.92 13.85
C ASN A 449 7.29 -14.31 14.31
N ALA A 450 6.51 -15.38 14.14
CA ALA A 450 6.92 -16.73 14.51
C ALA A 450 7.79 -17.39 13.42
N GLY A 451 8.88 -18.04 13.84
CA GLY A 451 9.77 -18.85 13.00
C GLY A 451 10.91 -18.04 12.34
N ASN A 452 11.68 -18.70 11.45
CA ASN A 452 12.86 -18.11 10.79
C ASN A 452 12.55 -17.19 9.59
N CYS A 453 11.32 -16.68 9.50
CA CYS A 453 10.85 -16.04 8.27
C CYS A 453 11.24 -14.56 8.19
N ARG A 454 12.15 -14.23 7.26
CA ARG A 454 12.49 -12.84 6.90
C ARG A 454 11.47 -12.31 5.87
N SER A 455 10.53 -11.50 6.34
CA SER A 455 9.53 -10.80 5.52
C SER A 455 9.82 -9.30 5.43
N TRP A 456 9.31 -8.64 4.40
CA TRP A 456 9.35 -7.18 4.27
C TRP A 456 8.53 -6.43 5.34
N TYR A 457 7.86 -7.17 6.23
CA TYR A 457 7.15 -6.60 7.38
C TYR A 457 8.08 -6.17 8.51
N LEU A 458 9.27 -6.78 8.59
CA LEU A 458 10.23 -6.57 9.67
C LEU A 458 11.19 -5.43 9.31
N ASP A 459 11.50 -4.58 10.29
CA ASP A 459 12.58 -3.60 10.18
C ASP A 459 13.96 -4.23 10.48
N GLU A 460 15.00 -3.40 10.42
CA GLU A 460 16.38 -3.82 10.67
C GLU A 460 16.64 -4.29 12.10
N HIS A 461 15.79 -3.90 13.05
CA HIS A 461 15.83 -4.35 14.45
C HIS A 461 14.99 -5.62 14.68
N GLY A 462 14.34 -6.16 13.64
CA GLY A 462 13.50 -7.35 13.72
C GLY A 462 12.11 -7.09 14.32
N ARG A 463 11.72 -5.83 14.56
CA ARG A 463 10.37 -5.45 14.96
C ARG A 463 9.46 -5.41 13.73
N ASN A 464 8.15 -5.62 13.91
CA ASN A 464 7.17 -5.59 12.83
C ASN A 464 6.35 -4.29 12.87
N PRO A 465 6.82 -3.19 12.25
CA PRO A 465 6.08 -1.94 12.20
C PRO A 465 4.98 -1.93 11.13
N SER A 466 4.79 -3.02 10.38
CA SER A 466 3.95 -3.01 9.18
C SER A 466 2.55 -3.55 9.43
N ILE A 467 2.44 -4.73 10.06
CA ILE A 467 1.20 -5.52 10.08
C ILE A 467 0.24 -5.09 11.18
N TRP A 468 -1.05 -5.10 10.85
CA TRP A 468 -2.14 -5.16 11.82
C TRP A 468 -2.42 -6.61 12.24
N PRO A 469 -2.19 -7.00 13.52
CA PRO A 469 -2.17 -8.41 13.93
C PRO A 469 -3.54 -9.06 14.15
N THR A 470 -4.64 -8.32 14.00
CA THR A 470 -5.95 -8.80 14.46
C THR A 470 -7.08 -8.43 13.49
N TYR A 471 -8.31 -8.62 13.93
CA TYR A 471 -9.51 -8.41 13.11
C TYR A 471 -9.68 -6.95 12.69
N THR A 472 -10.25 -6.71 11.50
CA THR A 472 -10.45 -5.34 11.00
C THR A 472 -11.49 -4.57 11.81
N TRP A 473 -12.49 -5.25 12.38
CA TRP A 473 -13.49 -4.63 13.25
C TRP A 473 -12.88 -4.03 14.53
N ARG A 474 -11.77 -4.58 15.04
CA ARG A 474 -11.06 -4.02 16.20
C ARG A 474 -10.39 -2.70 15.83
N PHE A 475 -9.80 -2.63 14.65
CA PHE A 475 -9.23 -1.39 14.15
C PHE A 475 -10.30 -0.33 13.94
N ARG A 476 -11.42 -0.69 13.30
CA ARG A 476 -12.60 0.18 13.14
C ARG A 476 -13.14 0.71 14.46
N ARG A 477 -13.19 -0.13 15.50
CA ARG A 477 -13.59 0.30 16.83
C ARG A 477 -12.57 1.28 17.43
N ALA A 478 -11.28 0.95 17.34
CA ALA A 478 -10.20 1.81 17.87
C ALA A 478 -10.18 3.20 17.21
N THR A 479 -10.58 3.29 15.94
CA THR A 479 -10.61 4.52 15.12
C THR A 479 -12.01 5.14 15.01
N SER A 480 -13.00 4.61 15.74
CA SER A 480 -14.39 5.09 15.62
C SER A 480 -14.66 6.45 16.25
N ARG A 481 -13.77 6.90 17.15
CA ARG A 481 -13.85 8.19 17.84
C ARG A 481 -12.44 8.71 18.09
N PHE A 482 -12.25 10.01 17.91
CA PHE A 482 -11.07 10.74 18.33
C PHE A 482 -11.07 10.90 19.85
N ASP A 483 -9.96 10.53 20.48
CA ASP A 483 -9.81 10.60 21.93
C ASP A 483 -8.91 11.78 22.32
N PRO A 484 -9.48 12.88 22.86
CA PRO A 484 -8.71 14.04 23.26
C PRO A 484 -7.73 13.75 24.40
N ALA A 485 -7.93 12.69 25.19
CA ALA A 485 -7.04 12.36 26.31
C ALA A 485 -5.68 11.80 25.83
N GLU A 486 -5.59 11.37 24.57
CA GLU A 486 -4.35 10.88 23.97
C GLU A 486 -3.59 11.98 23.20
N HIS A 487 -4.04 13.23 23.31
CA HIS A 487 -3.51 14.34 22.52
C HIS A 487 -3.25 15.59 23.37
N LEU A 488 -2.17 16.30 23.03
CA LEU A 488 -1.97 17.69 23.39
C LEU A 488 -2.87 18.55 22.50
N LEU A 489 -3.68 19.39 23.12
CA LEU A 489 -4.64 20.27 22.44
C LEU A 489 -4.25 21.72 22.70
N SER A 490 -4.24 22.55 21.66
CA SER A 490 -4.11 24.00 21.81
C SER A 490 -5.17 24.72 20.98
N THR A 491 -5.63 25.84 21.50
CA THR A 491 -6.68 26.67 20.92
C THR A 491 -6.10 27.73 20.01
N SER A 492 -6.97 28.35 19.22
CA SER A 492 -6.60 29.52 18.42
C SER A 492 -6.35 30.79 19.27
N GLU A 493 -6.74 30.79 20.55
CA GLU A 493 -6.48 31.89 21.49
C GLU A 493 -5.06 31.80 22.07
N ASP A 494 -4.53 30.59 22.24
CA ASP A 494 -3.13 30.36 22.65
C ASP A 494 -2.13 30.93 21.63
N LEU A 495 -2.54 31.10 20.37
CA LEU A 495 -1.77 31.77 19.30
C LEU A 495 -1.66 33.29 19.48
N ARG A 496 -2.58 33.91 20.25
CA ARG A 496 -2.67 35.37 20.44
C ARG A 496 -2.06 35.82 21.77
N ALA A 497 -1.75 34.90 22.67
CA ALA A 497 -1.05 35.22 23.91
C ALA A 497 0.40 35.59 23.56
N PRO A 498 0.88 36.81 23.86
CA PRO A 498 2.30 37.12 23.69
C PRO A 498 3.10 36.14 24.54
N ALA A 499 4.20 35.61 23.98
CA ALA A 499 5.15 34.82 24.73
C ALA A 499 5.57 35.63 25.97
N HIS A 500 5.03 35.30 27.13
CA HIS A 500 5.47 35.89 28.37
C HIS A 500 6.93 35.47 28.54
N THR A 501 7.82 36.44 28.38
CA THR A 501 9.22 36.37 28.73
C THR A 501 9.34 35.82 30.15
N ALA A 502 9.75 34.56 30.27
CA ALA A 502 10.28 34.04 31.51
C ALA A 502 11.70 34.61 31.66
N SER A 503 11.83 35.53 32.62
CA SER A 503 13.11 36.01 33.14
C SER A 503 13.81 34.94 33.96
#